data_AF-A0A7X6TSI2-F1
#
_entry.id   AF-A0A7X6TSI2-F1
#
_cell.length_a   1.000
_cell.length_b   1.000
_cell.length_c   1.000
_cell.angle_alpha   90.00
_cell.angle_beta   90.00
_cell.angle_gamma   90.00
#
_symmetry.space_group_name_H-M   'P 1'
#
loop_
_entity.id
_entity.type
_entity.pdbx_description
1 polymer ?
#
loop_
_entity_poly.entity_id
_entity_poly.type
_entity_poly.pdbx_seq_one_letter_code
_entity_poly.pdbx_strand_id
1 'polypeptide(L)'
;YKAATPEAVASAFAIIKLFGHDFKRGVIAAGNFGRDADTIGAIVGGILGAKYGAKAIPKRWLEKTRYPSGTCLAFTKGMDIKTLSRELAELI
;
A
#
# COMPACT_ATOMS: atom_id res chain seq x y z
N TYR A 1 -0.50 -18.94 12.31
CA TYR A 1 0.45 -19.22 11.23
C TYR A 1 1.17 -17.92 10.90
N LYS A 2 2.47 -17.78 11.18
CA LYS A 2 3.25 -16.57 10.87
C LYS A 2 3.92 -16.80 9.51
N ALA A 3 3.60 -15.98 8.51
CA ALA A 3 4.43 -15.95 7.31
C ALA A 3 5.83 -15.47 7.72
N ALA A 4 6.88 -16.13 7.21
CA ALA A 4 8.23 -15.68 7.44
C ALA A 4 8.52 -14.52 6.46
N THR A 5 9.19 -13.47 6.94
CA THR A 5 9.60 -12.27 6.18
C THR A 5 10.16 -12.54 4.77
N PRO A 6 10.96 -13.61 4.50
CA PRO A 6 11.47 -13.88 3.16
C PRO A 6 10.39 -14.12 2.11
N GLU A 7 9.24 -14.64 2.53
CA GLU A 7 8.19 -15.04 1.61
C GLU A 7 7.33 -13.86 1.13
N ALA A 8 7.02 -12.91 2.03
CA ALA A 8 6.17 -11.78 1.70
C ALA A 8 6.81 -10.91 0.60
N VAL A 9 8.13 -10.68 0.70
CA VAL A 9 8.88 -9.92 -0.30
C VAL A 9 8.86 -10.63 -1.65
N ALA A 10 9.25 -11.91 -1.71
CA ALA A 10 9.24 -12.69 -2.94
C ALA A 10 7.84 -12.74 -3.58
N SER A 11 6.80 -12.92 -2.77
CA SER A 11 5.40 -12.94 -3.22
C SER A 11 4.97 -11.58 -3.79
N ALA A 12 5.32 -10.48 -3.13
CA ALA A 12 5.03 -9.14 -3.62
C ALA A 12 5.69 -8.88 -4.99
N PHE A 13 6.96 -9.26 -5.15
CA PHE A 13 7.65 -9.14 -6.44
C PHE A 13 7.03 -10.02 -7.54
N ALA A 14 6.58 -11.24 -7.21
CA ALA A 14 5.85 -12.09 -8.14
C ALA A 14 4.54 -11.44 -8.59
N ILE A 15 3.77 -10.87 -7.65
CA ILE A 15 2.54 -10.13 -7.96
C ILE A 15 2.83 -8.91 -8.84
N ILE A 16 3.87 -8.13 -8.54
CA ILE A 16 4.26 -6.97 -9.35
C ILE A 16 4.64 -7.42 -10.77
N LYS A 17 5.37 -8.54 -10.90
CA LYS A 17 5.76 -9.08 -12.20
C LYS A 17 4.54 -9.47 -13.06
N LEU A 18 3.51 -10.05 -12.44
CA LEU A 18 2.31 -10.55 -13.14
C LEU A 18 1.23 -9.48 -13.37
N PHE A 19 1.01 -8.60 -12.39
CA PHE A 19 -0.14 -7.68 -12.32
C PHE A 19 0.26 -6.20 -12.24
N GLY A 20 1.55 -5.89 -12.13
CA GLY A 20 2.05 -4.53 -11.90
C GLY A 20 1.94 -3.57 -13.08
N HIS A 21 1.26 -3.94 -14.17
CA HIS A 21 0.89 -3.04 -15.27
C HIS A 21 -0.31 -2.14 -14.94
N ASP A 22 -1.05 -2.45 -13.87
CA ASP A 22 -2.18 -1.66 -13.38
C ASP A 22 -2.20 -1.65 -11.84
N PHE A 23 -2.28 -0.46 -11.24
CA PHE A 23 -2.25 -0.30 -9.79
C PHE A 23 -3.36 -1.11 -9.10
N LYS A 24 -4.59 -0.99 -9.60
CA LYS A 24 -5.77 -1.59 -8.98
C LYS A 24 -5.70 -3.12 -9.05
N ARG A 25 -5.33 -3.68 -10.20
CA ARG A 25 -5.15 -5.13 -10.39
C ARG A 25 -4.04 -5.67 -9.50
N GLY A 26 -2.90 -4.98 -9.43
CA GLY A 26 -1.78 -5.38 -8.56
C GLY A 26 -2.19 -5.47 -7.08
N VAL A 27 -2.84 -4.42 -6.56
CA VAL A 27 -3.27 -4.40 -5.15
C VAL A 27 -4.39 -5.40 -4.86
N ILE A 28 -5.33 -5.63 -5.80
CA ILE A 28 -6.36 -6.67 -5.64
C ILE A 28 -5.73 -8.06 -5.63
N ALA A 29 -4.77 -8.33 -6.52
CA ALA A 29 -4.05 -9.59 -6.55
C ALA A 29 -3.27 -9.82 -5.24
N ALA A 30 -2.63 -8.78 -4.70
CA ALA A 30 -1.95 -8.84 -3.41
C ALA A 30 -2.89 -9.17 -2.25
N GLY A 31 -4.05 -8.49 -2.18
CA GLY A 31 -5.05 -8.75 -1.13
C GLY A 31 -5.66 -10.16 -1.21
N ASN A 32 -5.77 -10.72 -2.41
CA ASN A 32 -6.30 -12.07 -2.64
C ASN A 32 -5.24 -13.17 -2.54
N PHE A 33 -3.96 -12.85 -2.41
CA PHE A 33 -2.88 -13.83 -2.34
C PHE A 33 -2.95 -14.71 -1.08
N GLY A 34 -3.59 -14.20 -0.02
CA GLY A 34 -3.66 -14.86 1.28
C GLY A 34 -2.34 -14.77 2.05
N ARG A 35 -2.27 -15.47 3.19
CA ARG A 35 -1.15 -15.44 4.15
C ARG A 35 -0.99 -14.06 4.79
N ASP A 36 0.04 -13.32 4.45
CA ASP A 36 0.39 -11.99 4.98
C ASP A 36 0.00 -10.90 3.98
N ALA A 37 -1.30 -10.91 3.65
CA ALA A 37 -1.85 -10.14 2.54
C ALA A 37 -1.76 -8.63 2.77
N ASP A 38 -1.76 -8.18 4.01
CA ASP A 38 -1.54 -6.79 4.41
C ASP A 38 -0.09 -6.37 4.17
N THR A 39 0.91 -7.17 4.57
CA THR A 39 2.32 -6.87 4.28
C THR A 39 2.59 -6.89 2.77
N ILE A 40 2.13 -7.92 2.06
CA ILE A 40 2.29 -8.03 0.60
C ILE A 40 1.58 -6.86 -0.09
N GLY A 41 0.36 -6.52 0.34
CA GLY A 41 -0.41 -5.39 -0.17
C GLY A 41 0.27 -4.05 0.06
N ALA A 42 0.91 -3.85 1.21
CA ALA A 42 1.69 -2.64 1.50
C ALA A 42 2.90 -2.50 0.56
N ILE A 43 3.65 -3.57 0.32
CA ILE A 43 4.81 -3.55 -0.59
C ILE A 43 4.35 -3.28 -2.04
N VAL A 44 3.36 -4.03 -2.53
CA VAL A 44 2.83 -3.87 -3.88
C VAL A 44 2.22 -2.47 -4.07
N GLY A 45 1.44 -2.00 -3.11
CA GLY A 45 0.82 -0.67 -3.13
C GLY A 45 1.86 0.46 -3.11
N GLY A 46 2.91 0.34 -2.30
CA GLY A 46 4.00 1.32 -2.25
C GLY A 46 4.75 1.42 -3.58
N ILE A 47 5.17 0.29 -4.15
CA ILE A 47 5.93 0.26 -5.41
C ILE A 47 5.07 0.74 -6.59
N LEU A 48 3.85 0.23 -6.73
CA LEU A 48 2.97 0.65 -7.84
C LEU A 48 2.49 2.10 -7.66
N GLY A 49 2.31 2.56 -6.41
CA GLY A 49 1.99 3.94 -6.08
C GLY A 49 3.11 4.91 -6.46
N ALA A 50 4.37 4.54 -6.19
CA ALA A 50 5.53 5.31 -6.63
C ALA A 50 5.66 5.33 -8.17
N LYS A 51 5.40 4.19 -8.83
CA LYS A 51 5.49 4.06 -10.30
C LYS A 51 4.43 4.86 -11.06
N TYR A 52 3.17 4.80 -10.63
CA TYR A 52 2.04 5.39 -11.37
C TYR A 52 1.49 6.68 -10.76
N GLY A 53 1.97 7.05 -9.58
CA GLY A 53 1.51 8.23 -8.83
C GLY A 53 0.11 8.08 -8.24
N ALA A 54 -0.26 9.06 -7.40
CA ALA A 54 -1.54 9.05 -6.68
C ALA A 54 -2.78 9.04 -7.60
N LYS A 55 -2.65 9.55 -8.84
CA LYS A 55 -3.76 9.60 -9.81
C LYS A 55 -4.21 8.20 -10.28
N ALA A 56 -3.34 7.20 -10.20
CA ALA A 56 -3.68 5.82 -10.57
C ALA A 56 -4.44 5.07 -9.46
N ILE A 57 -4.46 5.60 -8.23
CA ILE A 57 -5.14 4.98 -7.10
C ILE A 57 -6.64 5.31 -7.17
N PRO A 58 -7.54 4.32 -7.07
CA PRO A 58 -8.97 4.59 -7.03
C PRO A 58 -9.33 5.62 -5.95
N LYS A 59 -10.00 6.71 -6.33
CA LYS A 59 -10.34 7.83 -5.42
C LYS A 59 -10.99 7.37 -4.11
N ARG A 60 -11.91 6.40 -4.20
CA ARG A 60 -12.58 5.83 -3.02
C ARG A 60 -11.63 5.16 -2.03
N TRP A 61 -10.52 4.56 -2.51
CA TRP A 61 -9.52 3.94 -1.65
C TRP A 61 -8.70 5.02 -0.93
N LEU A 62 -8.26 6.03 -1.67
CA LEU A 62 -7.57 7.19 -1.11
C LEU A 62 -8.38 7.89 -0.02
N GLU A 63 -9.69 8.10 -0.22
CA GLU A 63 -10.52 8.72 0.82
C GLU A 63 -10.73 7.78 2.02
N LYS A 64 -10.95 6.49 1.78
CA LYS A 64 -11.17 5.50 2.85
C LYS A 64 -9.96 5.37 3.78
N THR A 65 -8.75 5.49 3.24
CA THR A 65 -7.50 5.35 4.00
C THR A 65 -6.88 6.69 4.41
N ARG A 66 -7.55 7.82 4.20
CA ARG A 66 -6.98 9.15 4.41
C ARG A 66 -6.60 9.45 5.86
N TYR A 67 -7.45 9.00 6.78
CA TYR A 67 -7.31 9.27 8.21
C TYR A 67 -7.06 7.94 8.96
N PRO A 68 -5.88 7.73 9.54
CA PRO A 68 -5.61 6.58 10.41
C PRO A 68 -6.58 6.58 11.60
N SER A 69 -6.97 5.39 12.06
CA SER A 69 -7.84 5.26 13.24
C SER A 69 -7.18 5.72 14.53
N GLY A 70 -5.83 5.75 14.57
CA GLY A 70 -5.07 6.03 15.78
C GLY A 70 -5.11 4.89 16.82
N THR A 71 -5.53 3.68 16.43
CA THR A 71 -5.67 2.55 17.38
C THR A 71 -4.32 2.02 17.84
N CYS A 72 -3.41 1.73 16.90
CA CYS A 72 -2.08 1.21 17.23
C CYS A 72 -1.09 2.33 17.58
N LEU A 73 -1.19 3.47 16.90
CA LEU A 73 -0.34 4.64 17.09
C LEU A 73 -1.23 5.83 17.44
N ALA A 74 -1.43 6.08 18.73
CA ALA A 74 -2.38 7.09 19.21
C ALA A 74 -2.12 8.49 18.64
N PHE A 75 -0.84 8.85 18.45
CA PHE A 75 -0.45 10.14 17.87
C PHE A 75 -0.90 10.33 16.41
N THR A 76 -1.26 9.26 15.69
CA THR A 76 -1.72 9.35 14.30
C THR A 76 -3.19 9.73 14.15
N LYS A 77 -3.94 9.79 15.26
CA LYS A 77 -5.35 10.13 15.25
C LYS A 77 -5.55 11.55 14.71
N GLY A 78 -6.37 11.68 13.66
CA GLY A 78 -6.65 12.98 13.02
C GLY A 78 -5.59 13.44 12.03
N MET A 79 -4.50 12.70 11.84
CA MET A 79 -3.52 13.00 10.78
C MET A 79 -4.12 12.75 9.40
N ASP A 80 -3.82 13.63 8.44
CA ASP A 80 -4.16 13.45 7.03
C ASP A 80 -2.96 12.88 6.27
N ILE A 81 -3.05 11.61 5.88
CA ILE A 81 -1.96 10.91 5.16
C ILE A 81 -1.67 11.59 3.81
N LYS A 82 -2.65 12.24 3.18
CA LYS A 82 -2.42 12.96 1.91
C LYS A 82 -1.59 14.22 2.09
N THR A 83 -1.79 14.92 3.21
CA THR A 83 -0.97 16.10 3.54
C THR A 83 0.44 15.65 3.88
N LEU A 84 0.56 14.68 4.79
CA LEU A 84 1.86 14.11 5.18
C LEU A 84 2.68 13.60 3.99
N SER A 85 2.05 12.91 3.03
CA SER A 85 2.75 12.41 1.84
C SER A 85 3.24 13.52 0.91
N ARG A 86 2.58 14.68 0.86
CA ARG A 86 3.06 15.85 0.10
C ARG A 86 4.24 16.49 0.82
N GLU A 87 4.11 16.75 2.12
CA GLU A 87 5.18 17.30 2.95
C GLU A 87 6.44 16.42 2.87
N LEU A 88 6.29 15.10 2.91
CA LEU A 88 7.39 14.16 2.74
C LEU A 88 8.02 14.24 1.34
N ALA A 89 7.22 14.40 0.29
CA ALA A 89 7.70 14.52 -1.09
C ALA A 89 8.43 15.84 -1.34
N GLU A 90 8.18 16.88 -0.54
CA GLU A 90 8.89 18.17 -0.60
C GLU A 90 10.28 18.12 0.06
N LEU A 91 10.62 17.04 0.78
CA LEU A 91 11.93 16.86 1.42
C LEU A 91 12.99 16.21 0.52
N ILE A 92 12.60 15.72 -0.66
CA ILE A 92 13.47 15.01 -1.62
C ILE A 92 13.48 15.72 -2.97
#